data_AF-A0A9W9T309-F1
#
_entry.id   AF-A0A9W9T309-F1
#
_cell.length_a   1.000
_cell.length_b   1.000
_cell.length_c   1.000
_cell.angle_alpha   90.00
_cell.angle_beta   90.00
_cell.angle_gamma   90.00
#
_symmetry.space_group_name_H-M   'P 1'
#
loop_
_entity.id
_entity.type
_entity.pdbx_description
1 polymer ?
#
loop_
_entity_poly.entity_id
_entity_poly.type
_entity_poly.pdbx_seq_one_letter_code
_entity_poly.pdbx_strand_id
1 'polypeptide(L)'
;MPSIQPLKHTSRSAVDFGVTIDNVDLENLTDDYFAIIRDALYNHHLILFKNLQNLSPKAQCELTKCFDPSSEAYGHDKTRSHDMHKFSMGVPDQPQVQIKGHGFVDSFMGLHDINLWHPHHRDSHRDVIPEDKSDAYTRFNRWHIDAALYDLNPPKVTTLMAVKVPQGRRQTVLYDDGSGEELDASLATTAFISGENMFNMLSPQDQEFVLTSKAEYAPHPYVISHRCKL
;
A
#
# COMPACT_ATOMS: atom_id res chain seq x y z
N MET A 1 -6.83 -16.18 22.37
CA MET A 1 -6.83 -14.72 22.17
C MET A 1 -5.69 -14.38 21.22
N PRO A 2 -5.88 -13.44 20.27
CA PRO A 2 -4.82 -13.03 19.34
C PRO A 2 -3.59 -12.54 20.10
N SER A 3 -2.39 -12.88 19.63
CA SER A 3 -1.14 -12.34 20.18
C SER A 3 -0.74 -11.10 19.40
N ILE A 4 -0.61 -9.97 20.09
CA ILE A 4 -0.18 -8.69 19.49
C ILE A 4 1.24 -8.40 19.96
N GLN A 5 2.15 -8.17 19.01
CA GLN A 5 3.54 -7.84 19.30
C GLN A 5 4.00 -6.68 18.42
N PRO A 6 4.79 -5.72 18.92
CA PRO A 6 5.39 -4.68 18.08
C PRO A 6 6.15 -5.27 16.89
N LEU A 7 6.08 -4.61 15.73
CA LEU A 7 6.95 -4.96 14.62
C LEU A 7 8.41 -4.81 15.01
N LYS A 8 9.25 -5.75 14.55
CA LYS A 8 10.68 -5.70 14.80
C LYS A 8 11.31 -4.70 13.85
N HIS A 9 11.81 -3.61 14.41
CA HIS A 9 12.56 -2.60 13.69
C HIS A 9 14.07 -2.78 13.92
N THR A 10 14.89 -2.24 13.03
CA THR A 10 16.34 -2.22 13.25
C THR A 10 16.67 -1.30 14.42
N SER A 11 17.77 -1.56 15.14
CA SER A 11 18.13 -0.80 16.34
C SER A 11 18.39 0.70 16.12
N ARG A 12 18.54 1.13 14.86
CA ARG A 12 18.74 2.54 14.48
C ARG A 12 17.46 3.19 13.97
N SER A 13 16.37 2.44 13.82
CA SER A 13 15.10 2.96 13.32
C SER A 13 14.37 3.70 14.43
N ALA A 14 13.89 4.91 14.12
CA ALA A 14 12.99 5.68 14.98
C ALA A 14 11.51 5.29 14.78
N VAL A 15 11.21 4.25 14.00
CA VAL A 15 9.84 3.79 13.77
C VAL A 15 9.28 3.19 15.06
N ASP A 16 8.13 3.71 15.48
CA ASP A 16 7.43 3.37 16.72
C ASP A 16 6.03 2.77 16.48
N PHE A 17 5.62 2.62 15.23
CA PHE A 17 4.32 2.08 14.85
C PHE A 17 4.44 0.67 14.26
N GLY A 18 3.29 0.02 14.17
CA GLY A 18 3.09 -1.27 13.56
C GLY A 18 3.16 -2.45 14.54
N VAL A 19 2.24 -3.39 14.39
CA VAL A 19 2.19 -4.63 15.17
C VAL A 19 2.05 -5.87 14.28
N THR A 20 2.50 -7.01 14.77
CA THR A 20 2.11 -8.32 14.27
C THR A 20 0.92 -8.83 15.06
N ILE A 21 -0.06 -9.42 14.38
CA ILE A 21 -1.11 -10.23 15.01
C ILE A 21 -1.01 -11.66 14.50
N ASP A 22 -0.78 -12.59 15.44
CA ASP A 22 -0.70 -14.03 15.18
C ASP A 22 -1.94 -14.75 15.75
N ASN A 23 -2.25 -15.92 15.16
CA ASN A 23 -3.34 -16.82 15.58
C ASN A 23 -4.74 -16.19 15.55
N VAL A 24 -5.05 -15.48 14.47
CA VAL A 24 -6.41 -15.01 14.18
C VAL A 24 -6.98 -15.74 12.97
N ASP A 25 -8.22 -16.20 13.09
CA ASP A 25 -8.97 -16.75 11.98
C ASP A 25 -9.81 -15.62 11.35
N LEU A 26 -9.34 -15.13 10.20
CA LEU A 26 -10.05 -14.10 9.45
C LEU A 26 -11.17 -14.65 8.56
N GLU A 27 -11.22 -15.96 8.31
CA GLU A 27 -12.35 -16.59 7.59
C GLU A 27 -13.61 -16.61 8.46
N ASN A 28 -13.42 -16.74 9.78
CA ASN A 28 -14.49 -16.80 10.77
C ASN A 28 -14.31 -15.70 11.83
N LEU A 29 -14.17 -14.46 11.37
CA LEU A 29 -13.96 -13.31 12.24
C LEU A 29 -15.18 -13.03 13.13
N THR A 30 -14.97 -12.99 14.44
CA THR A 30 -15.99 -12.60 15.42
C THR A 30 -15.89 -11.12 15.76
N ASP A 31 -16.98 -10.53 16.28
CA ASP A 31 -17.00 -9.12 16.70
C ASP A 31 -15.93 -8.81 17.77
N ASP A 32 -15.71 -9.72 18.72
CA ASP A 32 -14.68 -9.58 19.76
C ASP A 32 -13.26 -9.52 19.17
N TYR A 33 -12.97 -10.37 18.18
CA TYR A 33 -11.67 -10.35 17.51
C TYR A 33 -11.52 -9.15 16.58
N PHE A 34 -12.60 -8.74 15.93
CA PHE A 34 -12.60 -7.53 15.13
C PHE A 34 -12.34 -6.29 15.99
N ALA A 35 -12.94 -6.18 17.19
CA ALA A 35 -12.68 -5.08 18.11
C ALA A 35 -11.19 -4.97 18.46
N ILE A 36 -10.54 -6.11 18.75
CA ILE A 36 -9.10 -6.18 19.01
C ILE A 36 -8.29 -5.71 17.79
N ILE A 37 -8.64 -6.18 16.59
CA ILE A 37 -7.97 -5.78 15.34
C ILE A 37 -8.14 -4.29 15.08
N ARG A 38 -9.35 -3.76 15.25
CA ARG A 38 -9.69 -2.36 15.02
C ARG A 38 -8.89 -1.46 15.95
N ASP A 39 -8.89 -1.77 17.23
CA ASP A 39 -8.17 -1.01 18.24
C ASP A 39 -6.65 -1.09 17.99
N ALA A 40 -6.12 -2.27 17.64
CA ALA A 40 -4.72 -2.40 17.27
C ALA A 40 -4.35 -1.56 16.04
N LEU A 41 -5.21 -1.52 15.01
CA LEU A 41 -4.94 -0.77 13.79
C LEU A 41 -4.94 0.73 14.04
N TYR A 42 -5.91 1.24 14.80
CA TYR A 42 -6.02 2.68 15.07
C TYR A 42 -4.98 3.20 16.06
N ASN A 43 -4.42 2.35 16.92
CA ASN A 43 -3.35 2.76 17.85
C ASN A 43 -1.93 2.49 17.31
N HIS A 44 -1.78 1.57 16.35
CA HIS A 44 -0.46 1.19 15.83
C HIS A 44 -0.29 1.40 14.32
N HIS A 45 -1.29 1.95 13.62
CA HIS A 45 -1.29 2.37 12.21
C HIS A 45 -1.07 1.27 11.15
N LEU A 46 -0.44 0.15 11.50
CA LEU A 46 -0.12 -0.95 10.61
C LEU A 46 -0.25 -2.29 11.34
N ILE A 47 -0.92 -3.25 10.72
CA ILE A 47 -0.98 -4.63 11.21
C ILE A 47 -0.38 -5.57 10.16
N LEU A 48 0.57 -6.40 10.60
CA LEU A 48 1.04 -7.57 9.86
C LEU A 48 0.36 -8.82 10.42
N PHE A 49 -0.57 -9.39 9.67
CA PHE A 49 -1.08 -10.72 9.96
C PHE A 49 -0.14 -11.77 9.36
N LYS A 50 0.23 -12.79 10.14
CA LYS A 50 1.07 -13.90 9.64
C LYS A 50 0.25 -15.18 9.44
N ASN A 51 0.83 -16.09 8.65
CA ASN A 51 0.30 -17.44 8.40
C ASN A 51 -1.09 -17.46 7.74
N LEU A 52 -1.33 -16.50 6.85
CA LEU A 52 -2.60 -16.33 6.11
C LEU A 52 -2.47 -16.70 4.63
N GLN A 53 -1.57 -17.61 4.25
CA GLN A 53 -1.33 -17.94 2.82
C GLN A 53 -2.58 -18.46 2.11
N ASN A 54 -3.54 -19.02 2.87
CA ASN A 54 -4.77 -19.61 2.35
C ASN A 54 -6.01 -18.72 2.56
N LEU A 55 -5.83 -17.46 2.95
CA LEU A 55 -6.95 -16.54 3.14
C LEU A 55 -7.70 -16.33 1.82
N SER A 56 -9.02 -16.45 1.88
CA SER A 56 -9.90 -16.25 0.74
C SER A 56 -10.05 -14.76 0.41
N PRO A 57 -10.23 -14.40 -0.87
CA PRO A 57 -10.59 -13.03 -1.26
C PRO A 57 -11.84 -12.53 -0.53
N LYS A 58 -12.80 -13.42 -0.29
CA LYS A 58 -14.00 -13.12 0.48
C LYS A 58 -13.64 -12.67 1.89
N ALA A 59 -12.84 -13.43 2.63
CA ALA A 59 -12.45 -13.06 3.99
C ALA A 59 -11.67 -11.74 4.05
N GLN A 60 -10.78 -11.48 3.08
CA GLN A 60 -10.12 -10.17 2.98
C GLN A 60 -11.12 -9.03 2.75
N CYS A 61 -12.11 -9.26 1.88
CA CYS A 61 -13.18 -8.30 1.61
C CYS A 61 -14.04 -8.05 2.86
N GLU A 62 -14.48 -9.11 3.54
CA GLU A 62 -15.28 -9.01 4.77
C GLU A 62 -14.54 -8.27 5.89
N LEU A 63 -13.25 -8.57 6.11
CA LEU A 63 -12.43 -7.80 7.06
C LEU A 63 -12.46 -6.30 6.73
N THR A 64 -12.33 -5.95 5.45
CA THR A 64 -12.39 -4.55 4.99
C THR A 64 -13.77 -3.94 5.27
N LYS A 65 -14.84 -4.70 5.02
CA LYS A 65 -16.23 -4.27 5.27
C LYS A 65 -16.55 -4.11 6.75
N CYS A 66 -15.88 -4.83 7.65
CA CYS A 66 -16.01 -4.59 9.09
C CYS A 66 -15.57 -3.15 9.48
N PHE A 67 -14.57 -2.59 8.79
CA PHE A 67 -14.15 -1.19 8.98
C PHE A 67 -15.04 -0.19 8.22
N ASP A 68 -15.47 -0.56 7.01
CA ASP A 68 -16.34 0.27 6.20
C ASP A 68 -17.38 -0.57 5.44
N PRO A 69 -18.62 -0.70 5.97
CA PRO A 69 -19.68 -1.44 5.32
C PRO A 69 -20.10 -0.87 3.95
N SER A 70 -19.70 0.36 3.62
CA SER A 70 -19.97 0.99 2.32
C SER A 70 -18.93 0.68 1.24
N SER A 71 -17.87 -0.06 1.58
CA SER A 71 -16.79 -0.43 0.67
C SER A 71 -17.22 -1.48 -0.37
N GLU A 72 -17.98 -1.05 -1.37
CA GLU A 72 -18.52 -1.93 -2.43
C GLU A 72 -17.79 -1.79 -3.78
N ALA A 73 -16.99 -0.74 -3.97
CA ALA A 73 -16.32 -0.44 -5.23
C ALA A 73 -14.85 -0.04 -5.03
N TYR A 74 -14.07 -0.16 -6.09
CA TYR A 74 -12.66 0.26 -6.12
C TYR A 74 -12.51 1.55 -6.94
N GLY A 75 -12.28 2.68 -6.27
CA GLY A 75 -12.11 3.99 -6.91
C GLY A 75 -13.39 4.55 -7.53
N HIS A 76 -13.25 5.41 -8.55
CA HIS A 76 -14.41 5.95 -9.27
C HIS A 76 -15.08 4.90 -10.15
N ASP A 77 -16.28 4.48 -9.75
CA ASP A 77 -17.21 3.77 -10.61
C ASP A 77 -17.80 4.74 -11.64
N LYS A 78 -17.05 4.99 -12.74
CA LYS A 78 -17.54 5.37 -14.08
C LYS A 78 -16.37 5.63 -15.03
N THR A 79 -16.46 5.02 -16.20
CA THR A 79 -15.56 5.08 -17.37
C THR A 79 -14.31 4.21 -17.29
N ARG A 80 -14.48 2.96 -17.76
CA ARG A 80 -13.40 2.09 -18.24
C ARG A 80 -12.64 2.78 -19.37
N SER A 81 -11.64 3.60 -19.03
CA SER A 81 -10.56 3.87 -20.00
C SER A 81 -9.82 2.54 -20.20
N HIS A 82 -9.54 2.19 -21.47
CA HIS A 82 -8.88 0.92 -21.80
C HIS A 82 -7.53 0.74 -21.11
N ASP A 83 -6.91 1.81 -20.62
CA ASP A 83 -5.62 1.77 -19.93
C ASP A 83 -5.72 1.31 -18.46
N MET A 84 -6.85 1.54 -17.76
CA MET A 84 -7.00 1.11 -16.36
C MET A 84 -7.06 -0.42 -16.19
N HIS A 85 -7.43 -1.17 -17.23
CA HIS A 85 -7.42 -2.63 -17.23
C HIS A 85 -6.03 -3.24 -17.00
N LYS A 86 -4.94 -2.48 -17.17
CA LYS A 86 -3.57 -2.94 -16.89
C LYS A 86 -3.17 -2.85 -15.42
N PHE A 87 -3.83 -1.98 -14.64
CA PHE A 87 -3.42 -1.62 -13.27
C PHE A 87 -4.26 -2.32 -12.20
N SER A 88 -5.48 -2.72 -12.54
CA SER A 88 -6.46 -3.21 -11.60
C SER A 88 -7.27 -4.33 -12.23
N MET A 89 -7.15 -5.54 -11.68
CA MET A 89 -7.88 -6.71 -12.12
C MET A 89 -8.58 -7.33 -10.93
N GLY A 90 -9.91 -7.24 -10.89
CA GLY A 90 -10.71 -7.84 -9.82
C GLY A 90 -10.70 -9.37 -9.90
N VAL A 91 -10.75 -10.04 -8.75
CA VAL A 91 -11.03 -11.48 -8.68
C VAL A 91 -12.46 -11.73 -9.19
N PRO A 92 -12.70 -12.68 -10.12
CA PRO A 92 -14.04 -12.91 -10.70
C PRO A 92 -15.17 -13.09 -9.68
N ASP A 93 -14.94 -13.91 -8.65
CA ASP A 93 -15.93 -14.21 -7.62
C ASP A 93 -15.97 -13.17 -6.48
N GLN A 94 -14.99 -12.24 -6.44
CA GLN A 94 -14.93 -11.15 -5.46
C GLN A 94 -14.30 -9.89 -6.08
N PRO A 95 -15.01 -9.15 -6.96
CA PRO A 95 -14.43 -8.05 -7.73
C PRO A 95 -13.90 -6.88 -6.89
N GLN A 96 -14.31 -6.74 -5.64
CA GLN A 96 -13.76 -5.77 -4.69
C GLN A 96 -12.28 -6.02 -4.38
N VAL A 97 -11.82 -7.26 -4.52
CA VAL A 97 -10.41 -7.64 -4.32
C VAL A 97 -9.66 -7.50 -5.64
N GLN A 98 -8.74 -6.54 -5.67
CA GLN A 98 -7.91 -6.26 -6.84
C GLN A 98 -6.58 -7.01 -6.79
N ILE A 99 -6.19 -7.59 -7.91
CA ILE A 99 -4.90 -8.25 -8.12
C ILE A 99 -3.90 -7.19 -8.61
N LYS A 100 -2.80 -7.06 -7.86
CA LYS A 100 -1.66 -6.20 -8.20
C LYS A 100 -0.41 -7.05 -8.33
N GLY A 101 0.41 -6.77 -9.33
CA GLY A 101 1.67 -7.48 -9.57
C GLY A 101 2.38 -6.99 -10.83
N HIS A 102 3.41 -7.70 -11.26
CA HIS A 102 4.18 -7.36 -12.44
C HIS A 102 4.56 -8.64 -13.20
N GLY A 103 4.43 -8.62 -14.53
CA GLY A 103 4.77 -9.70 -15.43
C GLY A 103 3.64 -10.67 -15.71
N PHE A 104 3.97 -11.74 -16.45
CA PHE A 104 3.03 -12.76 -16.89
C PHE A 104 2.67 -13.74 -15.77
N VAL A 105 1.38 -14.07 -15.68
CA VAL A 105 0.79 -15.07 -14.78
C VAL A 105 -0.12 -15.97 -15.60
N ASP A 106 0.24 -17.25 -15.67
CA ASP A 106 -0.50 -18.26 -16.44
C ASP A 106 -1.95 -18.41 -15.95
N SER A 107 -2.14 -18.57 -14.64
CA SER A 107 -3.47 -18.59 -14.04
C SER A 107 -3.46 -18.17 -12.57
N PHE A 108 -4.54 -17.49 -12.15
CA PHE A 108 -4.75 -17.10 -10.76
C PHE A 108 -6.23 -16.85 -10.47
N MET A 109 -6.81 -17.57 -9.50
CA MET A 109 -8.20 -17.38 -9.04
C MET A 109 -9.24 -17.27 -10.18
N GLY A 110 -9.21 -18.22 -11.12
CA GLY A 110 -10.15 -18.29 -12.25
C GLY A 110 -9.80 -17.39 -13.44
N LEU A 111 -8.73 -16.59 -13.34
CA LEU A 111 -8.18 -15.83 -14.45
C LEU A 111 -7.04 -16.61 -15.12
N HIS A 112 -6.86 -16.40 -16.42
CA HIS A 112 -5.86 -17.06 -17.26
C HIS A 112 -5.13 -16.05 -18.15
N ASP A 113 -3.88 -16.35 -18.52
CA ASP A 113 -3.06 -15.58 -19.45
C ASP A 113 -2.97 -14.08 -19.11
N ILE A 114 -2.73 -13.78 -17.82
CA ILE A 114 -2.74 -12.41 -17.30
C ILE A 114 -1.36 -11.79 -17.44
N ASN A 115 -1.28 -10.56 -17.97
CA ASN A 115 -0.06 -9.77 -17.89
C ASN A 115 -0.27 -8.59 -16.93
N LEU A 116 0.25 -8.73 -15.71
CA LEU A 116 0.16 -7.72 -14.68
C LEU A 116 1.21 -6.63 -14.91
N TRP A 117 0.85 -5.40 -14.59
CA TRP A 117 1.77 -4.27 -14.68
C TRP A 117 1.80 -3.53 -13.35
N HIS A 118 3.01 -3.11 -12.95
CA HIS A 118 3.24 -2.30 -11.76
C HIS A 118 4.08 -1.08 -12.13
N PRO A 119 3.77 0.11 -11.58
CA PRO A 119 4.57 1.31 -11.83
C PRO A 119 6.04 1.12 -11.51
N HIS A 120 6.89 1.72 -12.33
CA HIS A 120 8.33 1.73 -12.13
C HIS A 120 8.82 3.17 -11.97
N HIS A 121 9.78 3.42 -11.07
CA HIS A 121 10.30 4.77 -10.81
C HIS A 121 10.83 5.46 -12.08
N ARG A 122 11.26 4.69 -13.08
CA ARG A 122 11.75 5.20 -14.38
C ARG A 122 10.70 5.94 -15.19
N ASP A 123 9.42 5.69 -14.92
CA ASP A 123 8.31 6.29 -15.65
C ASP A 123 8.02 7.72 -15.17
N SER A 124 8.28 8.01 -13.89
CA SER A 124 7.91 9.26 -13.22
C SER A 124 9.09 10.14 -12.80
N HIS A 125 10.27 9.57 -12.55
CA HIS A 125 11.45 10.34 -12.14
C HIS A 125 12.13 10.98 -13.35
N ARG A 126 12.51 12.26 -13.22
CA ARG A 126 13.32 12.97 -14.23
C ARG A 126 14.66 12.30 -14.46
N ASP A 127 15.38 12.06 -13.38
CA ASP A 127 16.70 11.45 -13.41
C ASP A 127 16.52 9.95 -13.20
N VAL A 128 16.91 9.14 -14.19
CA VAL A 128 16.67 7.68 -14.19
C VAL A 128 17.93 6.94 -13.75
N ILE A 129 17.77 5.89 -12.94
CA ILE A 129 18.87 4.96 -12.64
C ILE A 129 19.33 4.29 -13.95
N PRO A 130 20.63 4.35 -14.29
CA PRO A 130 21.19 3.67 -15.46
C PRO A 130 20.86 2.17 -15.50
N GLU A 131 20.66 1.63 -16.69
CA GLU A 131 20.26 0.22 -16.88
C GLU A 131 21.23 -0.78 -16.26
N ASP A 132 22.53 -0.52 -16.37
CA ASP A 132 23.61 -1.34 -15.80
C ASP A 132 23.62 -1.36 -14.27
N LYS A 133 22.81 -0.51 -13.63
CA LYS A 133 22.66 -0.38 -12.18
C LYS A 133 21.28 -0.80 -11.67
N SER A 134 20.33 -1.15 -12.55
CA SER A 134 18.93 -1.42 -12.18
C SER A 134 18.75 -2.65 -11.29
N ASP A 135 19.71 -3.58 -11.31
CA ASP A 135 19.71 -4.74 -10.44
C ASP A 135 20.13 -4.43 -8.99
N ALA A 136 20.93 -3.39 -8.78
CA ALA A 136 21.43 -3.02 -7.46
C ALA A 136 20.61 -1.89 -6.81
N TYR A 137 20.06 -0.98 -7.62
CA TYR A 137 19.46 0.25 -7.12
C TYR A 137 18.02 0.43 -7.59
N THR A 138 17.23 1.11 -6.75
CA THR A 138 15.86 1.54 -7.07
C THR A 138 15.55 2.88 -6.41
N ARG A 139 14.37 3.44 -6.68
CA ARG A 139 13.82 4.61 -5.98
C ARG A 139 12.37 4.35 -5.60
N PHE A 140 11.85 5.11 -4.64
CA PHE A 140 10.42 5.14 -4.38
C PHE A 140 9.69 5.63 -5.62
N ASN A 141 8.70 4.87 -6.09
CA ASN A 141 7.91 5.27 -7.25
C ASN A 141 7.14 6.58 -6.99
N ARG A 142 6.44 6.66 -5.85
CA ARG A 142 5.75 7.85 -5.32
C ARG A 142 5.24 7.62 -3.90
N TRP A 143 5.12 8.70 -3.13
CA TRP A 143 4.37 8.73 -1.88
C TRP A 143 2.91 9.10 -2.15
N HIS A 144 1.98 8.39 -1.53
CA HIS A 144 0.54 8.64 -1.66
C HIS A 144 -0.23 8.01 -0.49
N ILE A 145 -1.46 8.48 -0.29
CA ILE A 145 -2.52 7.72 0.36
C ILE A 145 -3.43 7.14 -0.73
N ASP A 146 -3.99 5.96 -0.49
CA ASP A 146 -4.87 5.32 -1.47
C ASP A 146 -6.11 6.18 -1.72
N ALA A 147 -6.52 6.24 -2.99
CA ALA A 147 -7.74 6.88 -3.46
C ALA A 147 -8.06 8.28 -2.87
N ALA A 148 -7.05 9.14 -2.65
CA ALA A 148 -7.26 10.59 -2.54
C ALA A 148 -7.66 11.18 -3.90
N LEU A 149 -8.89 10.89 -4.30
CA LEU A 149 -9.48 11.22 -5.59
C LEU A 149 -10.48 12.38 -5.42
N TYR A 150 -10.80 13.04 -6.52
CA TYR A 150 -11.80 14.11 -6.54
C TYR A 150 -13.20 13.54 -6.33
N ASP A 151 -14.02 14.11 -5.44
CA ASP A 151 -15.41 13.65 -5.16
C ASP A 151 -15.52 12.23 -4.55
N LEU A 152 -14.41 11.71 -4.03
CA LEU A 152 -14.41 10.51 -3.18
C LEU A 152 -13.59 10.77 -1.92
N ASN A 153 -14.16 10.39 -0.78
CA ASN A 153 -13.40 10.37 0.45
C ASN A 153 -12.33 9.26 0.39
N PRO A 154 -11.12 9.51 0.90
CA PRO A 154 -10.12 8.45 1.04
C PRO A 154 -10.65 7.26 1.86
N PRO A 155 -10.16 6.04 1.58
CA PRO A 155 -10.57 4.85 2.32
C PRO A 155 -10.11 4.96 3.78
N LYS A 156 -10.91 4.43 4.70
CA LYS A 156 -10.55 4.37 6.13
C LYS A 156 -9.39 3.42 6.39
N VAL A 157 -9.35 2.31 5.66
CA VAL A 157 -8.33 1.26 5.79
C VAL A 157 -7.98 0.69 4.42
N THR A 158 -6.79 0.11 4.29
CA THR A 158 -6.37 -0.64 3.11
C THR A 158 -5.91 -2.02 3.57
N THR A 159 -6.43 -3.08 2.94
CA THR A 159 -5.97 -4.45 3.18
C THR A 159 -5.12 -4.92 2.00
N LEU A 160 -3.93 -5.45 2.29
CA LEU A 160 -3.02 -6.01 1.30
C LEU A 160 -2.68 -7.44 1.68
N MET A 161 -2.80 -8.37 0.72
CA MET A 161 -2.41 -9.76 0.89
C MET A 161 -1.24 -10.09 -0.04
N ALA A 162 -0.13 -10.54 0.55
CA ALA A 162 1.02 -11.02 -0.19
C ALA A 162 0.79 -12.47 -0.66
N VAL A 163 0.59 -12.66 -1.96
CA VAL A 163 0.36 -13.99 -2.56
C VAL A 163 1.67 -14.63 -3.03
N LYS A 164 2.45 -13.91 -3.83
CA LYS A 164 3.75 -14.36 -4.35
C LYS A 164 4.75 -13.23 -4.23
N VAL A 165 5.69 -13.38 -3.30
CA VAL A 165 6.74 -12.39 -3.06
C VAL A 165 8.04 -12.85 -3.73
N PRO A 166 8.63 -12.06 -4.64
CA PRO A 166 9.90 -12.41 -5.26
C PRO A 166 10.99 -12.59 -4.21
N GLN A 167 11.81 -13.63 -4.39
CA GLN A 167 12.94 -13.96 -3.52
C GLN A 167 14.26 -13.64 -4.24
N GLY A 168 15.35 -13.53 -3.49
CA GLY A 168 16.70 -13.40 -4.03
C GLY A 168 17.34 -12.05 -3.73
N ARG A 169 17.75 -11.33 -4.78
CA ARG A 169 18.53 -10.09 -4.64
C ARG A 169 17.79 -9.04 -3.83
N ARG A 170 18.55 -8.18 -3.19
CA ARG A 170 18.07 -6.95 -2.54
C ARG A 170 18.46 -5.75 -3.39
N GLN A 171 17.80 -4.63 -3.16
CA GLN A 171 18.12 -3.36 -3.81
C GLN A 171 18.33 -2.28 -2.76
N THR A 172 19.23 -1.35 -3.08
CA THR A 172 19.38 -0.12 -2.34
C THR A 172 18.43 0.93 -2.92
N VAL A 173 17.53 1.45 -2.10
CA VAL A 173 16.70 2.60 -2.42
C VAL A 173 17.54 3.86 -2.26
N LEU A 174 17.67 4.63 -3.34
CA LEU A 174 18.36 5.91 -3.36
C LEU A 174 17.37 7.04 -3.12
N TYR A 175 17.66 7.92 -2.16
CA TYR A 175 16.89 9.14 -1.91
C TYR A 175 17.29 10.26 -2.89
N ASP A 176 18.59 10.36 -3.20
CA ASP A 176 19.18 11.32 -4.14
C ASP A 176 18.81 12.80 -3.90
N ASP A 177 18.50 13.16 -2.65
CA ASP A 177 18.14 14.51 -2.21
C ASP A 177 19.33 15.32 -1.64
N GLY A 178 20.54 14.76 -1.75
CA GLY A 178 21.78 15.34 -1.24
C GLY A 178 22.12 14.96 0.21
N SER A 179 21.24 14.24 0.92
CA SER A 179 21.51 13.72 2.27
C SER A 179 22.57 12.63 2.29
N GLY A 180 22.73 11.90 1.18
CA GLY A 180 23.54 10.68 1.11
C GLY A 180 22.90 9.48 1.81
N GLU A 181 21.62 9.57 2.21
CA GLU A 181 20.89 8.47 2.80
C GLU A 181 20.52 7.39 1.76
N GLU A 182 20.55 6.14 2.22
CA GLU A 182 20.23 4.95 1.43
C GLU A 182 19.44 3.97 2.30
N LEU A 183 18.56 3.18 1.68
CA LEU A 183 17.77 2.16 2.38
C LEU A 183 17.86 0.80 1.67
N ASP A 184 18.34 -0.22 2.37
CA ASP A 184 18.35 -1.60 1.88
C ASP A 184 16.93 -2.22 1.92
N ALA A 185 16.45 -2.74 0.79
CA ALA A 185 15.10 -3.27 0.62
C ALA A 185 15.06 -4.59 -0.14
N SER A 186 14.11 -5.46 0.24
CA SER A 186 13.74 -6.62 -0.56
C SER A 186 12.95 -6.19 -1.80
N LEU A 187 12.94 -7.05 -2.82
CA LEU A 187 12.06 -6.87 -3.98
C LEU A 187 10.58 -6.83 -3.56
N ALA A 188 9.80 -6.02 -4.27
CA ALA A 188 8.36 -5.82 -4.03
C ALA A 188 7.99 -5.39 -2.60
N THR A 189 8.86 -4.62 -1.94
CA THR A 189 8.58 -4.04 -0.62
C THR A 189 7.67 -2.80 -0.75
N THR A 190 6.74 -2.65 0.18
CA THR A 190 5.97 -1.42 0.39
C THR A 190 6.54 -0.67 1.59
N ALA A 191 6.86 0.61 1.42
CA ALA A 191 7.25 1.49 2.52
C ALA A 191 6.04 2.27 3.04
N PHE A 192 6.03 2.53 4.35
CA PHE A 192 5.01 3.30 5.05
C PHE A 192 5.68 4.42 5.86
N ILE A 193 4.97 5.54 6.00
CA ILE A 193 5.34 6.66 6.85
C ILE A 193 4.13 7.04 7.72
N SER A 194 4.38 7.45 8.97
CA SER A 194 3.32 7.89 9.88
C SER A 194 3.05 9.38 9.68
N GLY A 195 1.87 9.72 9.15
CA GLY A 195 1.44 11.11 9.02
C GLY A 195 1.28 11.82 10.37
N GLU A 196 0.90 11.08 11.42
CA GLU A 196 0.86 11.58 12.80
C GLU A 196 2.26 11.98 13.27
N ASN A 197 3.25 11.10 13.11
CA ASN A 197 4.62 11.41 13.53
C ASN A 197 5.18 12.59 12.71
N MET A 198 4.93 12.61 11.40
CA MET A 198 5.34 13.73 10.56
C MET A 198 4.74 15.06 11.04
N PHE A 199 3.45 15.08 11.41
CA PHE A 199 2.81 16.27 11.97
C PHE A 199 3.41 16.66 13.33
N ASN A 200 3.68 15.69 14.21
CA ASN A 200 4.28 15.93 15.52
C ASN A 200 5.73 16.42 15.44
N MET A 201 6.44 16.13 14.34
CA MET A 201 7.79 16.62 14.09
C MET A 201 7.84 18.07 13.56
N LEU A 202 6.70 18.64 13.15
CA LEU A 202 6.63 20.03 12.69
C LEU A 202 6.89 21.02 13.83
N SER A 203 7.34 22.23 13.46
CA SER A 203 7.39 23.34 14.42
C SER A 203 5.96 23.74 14.85
N PRO A 204 5.77 24.36 16.03
CA PRO A 204 4.44 24.84 16.43
C PRO A 204 3.80 25.80 15.42
N GLN A 205 4.62 26.59 14.73
CA GLN A 205 4.15 27.49 13.67
C GLN A 205 3.66 26.72 12.44
N ASP A 206 4.39 25.68 12.03
CA ASP A 206 3.99 24.85 10.88
C ASP A 206 2.76 24.00 11.21
N GLN A 207 2.63 23.53 12.46
CA GLN A 207 1.42 22.84 12.93
C GLN A 207 0.18 23.74 12.79
N GLU A 208 0.25 24.98 13.27
CA GLU A 208 -0.84 25.95 13.13
C GLU A 208 -1.15 26.23 11.65
N PHE A 209 -0.11 26.39 10.83
CA PHE A 209 -0.26 26.62 9.40
C PHE A 209 -1.00 25.46 8.71
N VAL A 210 -0.61 24.21 8.93
CA VAL A 210 -1.26 23.08 8.26
C VAL A 210 -2.68 22.81 8.80
N LEU A 211 -2.95 23.05 10.09
CA LEU A 211 -4.28 22.92 10.70
C LEU A 211 -5.28 23.96 10.17
N THR A 212 -4.78 25.12 9.75
CA THR A 212 -5.59 26.22 9.19
C THR A 212 -5.62 26.24 7.66
N SER A 213 -4.91 25.31 7.02
CA SER A 213 -4.81 25.20 5.56
C SER A 213 -5.80 24.18 4.97
N LYS A 214 -5.99 24.27 3.66
CA LYS A 214 -6.74 23.27 2.88
C LYS A 214 -5.89 22.80 1.71
N ALA A 215 -5.91 21.50 1.44
CA ALA A 215 -5.30 20.90 0.25
C ALA A 215 -6.40 20.47 -0.71
N GLU A 216 -6.26 20.83 -1.99
CA GLU A 216 -7.09 20.32 -3.08
C GLU A 216 -6.29 19.26 -3.83
N TYR A 217 -6.81 18.03 -3.88
CA TYR A 217 -6.20 16.96 -4.65
C TYR A 217 -6.49 17.16 -6.13
N ALA A 218 -5.47 16.91 -6.97
CA ALA A 218 -5.64 16.94 -8.42
C ALA A 218 -6.75 15.95 -8.84
N PRO A 219 -7.63 16.27 -9.81
CA PRO A 219 -8.77 15.41 -10.15
C PRO A 219 -8.39 14.01 -10.64
N HIS A 220 -7.27 13.89 -11.36
CA HIS A 220 -6.77 12.63 -11.91
C HIS A 220 -5.27 12.49 -11.62
N PRO A 221 -4.88 12.38 -10.34
CA PRO A 221 -3.48 12.51 -9.96
C PRO A 221 -2.63 11.37 -10.54
N TYR A 222 -3.25 10.19 -10.68
CA TYR A 222 -2.63 8.99 -11.25
C TYR A 222 -2.51 8.99 -12.77
N VAL A 223 -3.35 9.77 -13.48
CA VAL A 223 -3.29 9.91 -14.94
C VAL A 223 -2.29 10.99 -15.33
N ILE A 224 -2.35 12.13 -14.64
CA ILE A 224 -1.53 13.31 -14.95
C ILE A 224 -0.06 13.04 -14.61
N SER A 225 0.22 12.42 -13.46
CA SER A 225 1.61 12.17 -13.03
C SER A 225 2.35 11.10 -13.84
N HIS A 226 1.64 10.17 -14.50
CA HIS A 226 2.29 9.03 -15.17
C HIS A 226 3.19 9.41 -16.36
N ARG A 227 3.06 10.64 -16.89
CA ARG A 227 3.92 11.16 -17.97
C ARG A 227 4.73 12.39 -17.57
N CYS A 228 4.59 12.86 -16.34
CA CYS A 228 5.34 14.00 -15.82
C CYS A 228 6.62 13.48 -15.20
N LYS A 229 7.75 13.77 -15.85
CA LYS A 229 9.07 13.59 -15.28
C LYS A 229 9.30 14.71 -14.26
N LEU A 230 9.20 14.39 -12.98
CA LEU A 230 9.47 15.30 -11.86
C LEU A 230 10.95 15.27 -11.50
#